data_AF-A0AAX2UIE8-F1
#
_entry.id   AF-A0AAX2UIE8-F1
#
_cell.length_a   1.000
_cell.length_b   1.000
_cell.length_c   1.000
_cell.angle_alpha   90.00
_cell.angle_beta   90.00
_cell.angle_gamma   90.00
#
_symmetry.space_group_name_H-M   'P 1'
#
loop_
_entity.id
_entity.type
_entity.pdbx_description
1 polymer ?
#
loop_
_entity_poly.entity_id
_entity_poly.type
_entity_poly.pdbx_seq_one_letter_code
_entity_poly.pdbx_strand_id
1 'polypeptide(L)'
;MAVVTLDKGKNPKAVVNVDNSLNYQDKEGNLQSKQIKTAITEIAEEAGKVTAMGFGAVTMSVKDSEGAYKNYFVNRNENNGTITLVPTDLQDKTDSSQNVYFNRHSKENNGKNYFFYTLNDKSEAGKAFLENLSTTEWQDKDGASRSNLEARVVLHNPELVKQLKEKGENALAVVSKDNFRITTKEEHFKAKDSTQEKKQEAHLDR
;
A
#
# COMPACT_ATOMS: atom_id res chain seq x y z
N MET A 1 9.98 -3.55 3.19
CA MET A 1 9.60 -4.81 2.52
C MET A 1 8.12 -4.72 2.21
N ALA A 2 7.67 -5.32 1.12
CA ALA A 2 6.27 -5.42 0.76
C ALA A 2 5.91 -6.88 0.47
N VAL A 3 4.65 -7.25 0.66
CA VAL A 3 4.12 -8.56 0.29
C VAL A 3 3.34 -8.42 -1.01
N VAL A 4 3.58 -9.32 -1.96
CA VAL A 4 2.92 -9.31 -3.28
C VAL A 4 2.30 -10.68 -3.56
N THR A 5 1.09 -10.69 -4.09
CA THR A 5 0.36 -11.92 -4.47
C THR A 5 -0.20 -11.80 -5.88
N LEU A 6 -0.63 -12.90 -6.48
CA LEU A 6 -1.39 -12.85 -7.73
C LEU A 6 -2.88 -12.67 -7.45
N ASP A 7 -3.55 -11.83 -8.23
CA ASP A 7 -5.01 -11.84 -8.27
C ASP A 7 -5.55 -13.03 -9.08
N LYS A 8 -6.83 -13.34 -8.87
CA LYS A 8 -7.52 -14.50 -9.45
C LYS A 8 -8.13 -14.22 -10.84
N GLY A 9 -7.63 -13.20 -11.55
CA GLY A 9 -8.18 -12.78 -12.84
C GLY A 9 -7.71 -13.64 -14.01
N LYS A 10 -8.38 -13.53 -15.17
CA LYS A 10 -7.97 -14.18 -16.43
C LYS A 10 -6.54 -13.81 -16.85
N ASN A 11 -6.13 -12.58 -16.53
CA ASN A 11 -4.77 -12.07 -16.70
C ASN A 11 -4.21 -11.69 -15.32
N PRO A 12 -3.62 -12.64 -14.57
CA PRO A 12 -3.16 -12.38 -13.21
C PRO A 12 -2.12 -11.27 -13.14
N LYS A 13 -2.30 -10.35 -12.20
CA LYS A 13 -1.41 -9.23 -11.89
C LYS A 13 -0.79 -9.43 -10.51
N ALA A 14 0.45 -8.98 -10.35
CA ALA A 14 1.14 -8.95 -9.07
C ALA A 14 0.61 -7.77 -8.22
N VAL A 15 -0.23 -8.07 -7.25
CA VAL A 15 -0.89 -7.13 -6.34
C VAL A 15 -0.06 -6.95 -5.09
N VAL A 16 0.27 -5.71 -4.76
CA VAL A 16 0.90 -5.35 -3.49
C VAL A 16 -0.17 -5.41 -2.40
N ASN A 17 0.12 -6.16 -1.34
CA ASN A 17 -0.75 -6.31 -0.20
C ASN A 17 -0.64 -5.05 0.67
N VAL A 18 -1.64 -4.19 0.57
CA VAL A 18 -1.75 -2.92 1.30
C VAL A 18 -2.90 -3.02 2.30
N ASP A 19 -2.77 -2.34 3.45
CA ASP A 19 -3.88 -2.20 4.37
C ASP A 19 -4.84 -1.12 3.85
N ASN A 20 -5.98 -1.55 3.31
CA ASN A 20 -7.05 -0.66 2.87
C ASN A 20 -8.16 -0.49 3.91
N SER A 21 -7.98 -1.02 5.12
CA SER A 21 -8.94 -0.91 6.21
C SER A 21 -9.10 0.53 6.68
N LEU A 22 -10.35 0.96 6.75
CA LEU A 22 -10.76 2.17 7.45
C LEU A 22 -11.04 1.92 8.92
N ASN A 23 -10.74 0.72 9.43
CA ASN A 23 -10.84 0.42 10.85
C ASN A 23 -9.50 -0.04 11.44
N TYR A 24 -9.27 0.26 12.70
CA TYR A 24 -8.14 -0.26 13.48
C TYR A 24 -8.58 -0.56 14.90
N GLN A 25 -7.83 -1.39 15.61
CA GLN A 25 -8.03 -1.59 17.05
C GLN A 25 -7.11 -0.66 17.83
N ASP A 26 -7.69 0.05 18.80
CA ASP A 26 -6.89 0.81 19.75
C ASP A 26 -6.20 -0.10 20.79
N LYS A 27 -5.44 0.50 21.71
CA LYS A 27 -4.70 -0.26 22.74
C LYS A 27 -5.60 -1.02 23.72
N GLU A 28 -6.86 -0.62 23.82
CA GLU A 28 -7.86 -1.23 24.68
C GLU A 28 -8.64 -2.33 23.95
N GLY A 29 -8.38 -2.51 22.64
CA GLY A 29 -9.01 -3.51 21.79
C GLY A 29 -10.30 -3.03 21.13
N ASN A 30 -10.69 -1.75 21.31
CA ASN A 30 -11.90 -1.23 20.70
C ASN A 30 -11.69 -0.95 19.22
N LEU A 31 -12.72 -1.22 18.42
CA LEU A 31 -12.71 -0.92 17.00
C LEU A 31 -12.95 0.57 16.77
N GLN A 32 -11.96 1.23 16.15
CA GLN A 32 -12.00 2.65 15.82
C GLN A 32 -12.00 2.85 14.29
N SER A 33 -12.51 4.00 13.84
CA SER A 33 -12.50 4.39 12.43
C SER A 33 -11.31 5.28 12.10
N LYS A 34 -10.55 4.89 11.09
CA LYS A 34 -9.46 5.63 10.45
C LYS A 34 -10.05 6.64 9.47
N GLN A 35 -9.51 7.86 9.44
CA GLN A 35 -9.89 8.84 8.43
C GLN A 35 -9.47 8.35 7.03
N ILE A 36 -10.31 8.61 6.02
CA ILE A 36 -10.03 8.26 4.61
C ILE A 36 -8.66 8.80 4.17
N LYS A 37 -8.35 10.06 4.53
CA LYS A 37 -7.05 10.70 4.23
C LYS A 37 -5.86 9.91 4.80
N THR A 38 -5.99 9.39 6.02
CA THR A 38 -4.95 8.58 6.65
C THR A 38 -4.77 7.26 5.91
N ALA A 39 -5.86 6.55 5.64
CA ALA A 39 -5.82 5.26 4.95
C ALA A 39 -5.21 5.37 3.54
N ILE A 40 -5.63 6.36 2.74
CA ILE A 40 -5.06 6.52 1.39
C ILE A 40 -3.59 6.95 1.44
N THR A 41 -3.17 7.68 2.46
CA THR A 41 -1.77 8.06 2.67
C THR A 41 -0.91 6.83 2.99
N GLU A 42 -1.40 5.90 3.81
CA GLU A 42 -0.71 4.64 4.11
C GLU A 42 -0.57 3.75 2.87
N ILE A 43 -1.62 3.65 2.06
CA ILE A 43 -1.61 2.91 0.79
C ILE A 43 -0.59 3.54 -0.19
N ALA A 44 -0.62 4.88 -0.33
CA ALA A 44 0.31 5.60 -1.18
C ALA A 44 1.76 5.43 -0.69
N GLU A 45 1.99 5.48 0.62
CA GLU A 45 3.29 5.23 1.23
C GLU A 45 3.81 3.83 0.86
N GLU A 46 3.00 2.79 0.99
CA GLU A 46 3.40 1.43 0.64
C GLU A 46 3.68 1.27 -0.85
N ALA A 47 2.85 1.87 -1.71
CA ALA A 47 3.10 1.91 -3.15
C ALA A 47 4.41 2.64 -3.50
N GLY A 48 4.69 3.77 -2.83
CA GLY A 48 5.93 4.52 -2.99
C GLY A 48 7.17 3.75 -2.50
N LYS A 49 7.04 2.96 -1.42
CA LYS A 49 8.10 2.04 -0.99
C LYS A 49 8.41 1.00 -2.06
N VAL A 50 7.39 0.35 -2.63
CA VAL A 50 7.56 -0.65 -3.71
C VAL A 50 8.18 -0.01 -4.95
N THR A 51 7.75 1.20 -5.31
CA THR A 51 8.32 1.97 -6.42
C THR A 51 9.84 2.16 -6.24
N ALA A 52 10.26 2.53 -5.03
CA ALA A 52 11.68 2.72 -4.72
C ALA A 52 12.51 1.41 -4.66
N MET A 53 11.88 0.23 -4.71
CA MET A 53 12.59 -1.05 -4.81
C MET A 53 13.04 -1.33 -6.26
N GLY A 54 12.51 -0.61 -7.25
CA GLY A 54 13.04 -0.67 -8.63
C GLY A 54 12.74 -1.95 -9.40
N PHE A 55 11.83 -2.81 -8.93
CA PHE A 55 11.51 -4.08 -9.60
C PHE A 55 10.46 -3.98 -10.72
N GLY A 56 10.06 -2.76 -11.12
CA GLY A 56 9.09 -2.53 -12.18
C GLY A 56 8.23 -1.31 -11.91
N ALA A 57 7.39 -0.96 -12.89
CA ALA A 57 6.44 0.15 -12.72
C ALA A 57 5.39 -0.21 -11.66
N VAL A 58 4.96 0.78 -10.88
CA VAL A 58 3.88 0.61 -9.90
C VAL A 58 2.69 1.47 -10.32
N THR A 59 1.50 0.87 -10.29
CA THR A 59 0.25 1.62 -10.49
C THR A 59 -0.65 1.46 -9.29
N MET A 60 -1.37 2.54 -8.97
CA MET A 60 -2.45 2.53 -8.00
C MET A 60 -3.78 2.81 -8.70
N SER A 61 -4.75 1.94 -8.50
CA SER A 61 -6.12 2.11 -8.94
C SER A 61 -6.97 2.48 -7.72
N VAL A 62 -7.76 3.54 -7.81
CA VAL A 62 -8.76 3.90 -6.80
C VAL A 62 -10.11 3.99 -7.47
N LYS A 63 -11.14 3.46 -6.81
CA LYS A 63 -12.52 3.63 -7.27
C LYS A 63 -13.05 4.98 -6.82
N ASP A 64 -13.64 5.72 -7.74
CA ASP A 64 -14.34 6.94 -7.41
C ASP A 64 -15.75 6.68 -6.90
N SER A 65 -16.38 7.73 -6.35
CA SER A 65 -17.75 7.72 -5.83
C SER A 65 -18.82 7.39 -6.88
N GLU A 66 -18.51 7.54 -8.18
CA GLU A 66 -19.38 7.15 -9.30
C GLU A 66 -19.20 5.67 -9.68
N GLY A 67 -18.23 4.99 -9.05
CA GLY A 67 -17.97 3.57 -9.20
C GLY A 67 -16.96 3.22 -10.28
N ALA A 68 -16.34 4.21 -10.92
CA ALA A 68 -15.30 4.01 -11.93
C ALA A 68 -13.91 3.92 -11.29
N TYR A 69 -13.01 3.12 -11.87
CA TYR A 69 -11.62 3.06 -11.39
C TYR A 69 -10.74 4.06 -12.13
N LYS A 70 -10.15 4.99 -11.38
CA LYS A 70 -9.08 5.86 -11.85
C LYS A 70 -7.72 5.23 -11.55
N ASN A 71 -6.85 5.23 -12.56
CA ASN A 71 -5.54 4.58 -12.49
C ASN A 71 -4.43 5.63 -12.52
N TYR A 72 -3.46 5.47 -11.65
CA TYR A 72 -2.31 6.35 -11.51
C TYR A 72 -1.01 5.57 -11.60
N PHE A 73 -0.01 6.10 -12.31
CA PHE A 73 1.38 5.70 -12.08
C PHE A 73 1.84 6.25 -10.74
N VAL A 74 2.53 5.42 -9.97
CA VAL A 74 3.12 5.82 -8.69
C VAL A 74 4.60 6.08 -8.93
N ASN A 75 5.01 7.33 -8.70
CA ASN A 75 6.40 7.75 -8.76
C ASN A 75 6.85 8.16 -7.36
N ARG A 76 8.14 7.95 -7.06
CA ARG A 76 8.74 8.45 -5.83
C ARG A 76 10.03 9.19 -6.15
N ASN A 77 10.09 10.45 -5.76
CA ASN A 77 11.27 11.26 -5.95
C ASN A 77 12.40 10.77 -5.02
N GLU A 78 13.58 10.49 -5.58
CA GLU A 78 14.71 9.93 -4.82
C GLU A 78 15.29 10.91 -3.80
N ASN A 79 15.24 12.21 -4.09
CA ASN A 79 15.88 13.25 -3.27
C ASN A 79 15.06 13.59 -2.02
N ASN A 80 13.76 13.87 -2.20
CA ASN A 80 12.90 14.29 -1.09
C ASN A 80 11.92 13.21 -0.63
N GLY A 81 11.84 12.09 -1.34
CA GLY A 81 10.94 10.98 -1.03
C GLY A 81 9.48 11.23 -1.37
N THR A 82 9.10 12.41 -1.91
CA THR A 82 7.73 12.74 -2.28
C THR A 82 7.17 11.69 -3.24
N ILE A 83 5.96 11.24 -2.95
CA ILE A 83 5.23 10.29 -3.78
C ILE A 83 4.28 11.08 -4.66
N THR A 84 4.29 10.80 -5.95
CA THR A 84 3.45 11.47 -6.95
C THR A 84 2.61 10.43 -7.65
N LEU A 85 1.29 10.63 -7.64
CA LEU A 85 0.35 9.89 -8.45
C LEU A 85 0.11 10.68 -9.74
N VAL A 86 0.46 10.08 -10.86
CA VAL A 86 0.28 10.67 -12.20
C VAL A 86 -0.85 9.93 -12.89
N PRO A 87 -1.97 10.57 -13.26
CA PRO A 87 -3.07 9.89 -13.94
C PRO A 87 -2.60 9.24 -15.25
N THR A 88 -2.99 7.98 -15.44
CA THR A 88 -2.54 7.18 -16.59
C THR A 88 -3.14 7.66 -17.92
N ASP A 89 -4.29 8.33 -17.86
CA ASP A 89 -5.11 8.82 -18.97
C ASP A 89 -4.82 10.29 -19.35
N LEU A 90 -3.83 10.93 -18.72
CA LEU A 90 -3.36 12.26 -19.12
C LEU A 90 -3.04 12.30 -20.62
N GLN A 91 -3.70 13.23 -21.33
CA GLN A 91 -3.43 13.51 -22.75
C GLN A 91 -2.05 14.16 -22.93
N ASP A 92 -1.75 15.17 -22.10
CA ASP A 92 -0.42 15.77 -22.01
C ASP A 92 0.31 15.20 -20.79
N LYS A 93 1.37 14.41 -21.04
CA LYS A 93 2.19 13.80 -19.98
C LYS A 93 3.08 14.81 -19.23
N THR A 94 3.19 16.03 -19.72
CA THR A 94 3.93 17.11 -19.06
C THR A 94 3.04 17.96 -18.14
N ASP A 95 1.72 17.83 -18.25
CA ASP A 95 0.78 18.52 -17.36
C ASP A 95 0.81 17.92 -15.95
N SER A 96 1.48 18.63 -15.05
CA SER A 96 1.56 18.24 -13.64
C SER A 96 0.40 18.75 -12.79
N SER A 97 -0.56 19.49 -13.34
CA SER A 97 -1.67 20.10 -12.60
C SER A 97 -2.62 19.06 -12.01
N GLN A 98 -2.76 17.92 -12.67
CA GLN A 98 -3.59 16.78 -12.25
C GLN A 98 -2.84 15.78 -11.35
N ASN A 99 -1.56 16.02 -11.07
CA ASN A 99 -0.78 15.13 -10.22
C ASN A 99 -1.21 15.27 -8.76
N VAL A 100 -1.32 14.15 -8.07
CA VAL A 100 -1.60 14.10 -6.64
C VAL A 100 -0.30 13.83 -5.89
N TYR A 101 0.03 14.71 -4.95
CA TYR A 101 1.30 14.65 -4.22
C TYR A 101 1.09 14.22 -2.76
N PHE A 102 1.94 13.30 -2.31
CA PHE A 102 2.11 12.96 -0.90
C PHE A 102 3.51 13.39 -0.47
N ASN A 103 3.57 14.45 0.32
CA ASN A 103 4.81 15.07 0.75
C ASN A 103 5.37 14.32 1.95
N ARG A 104 6.67 14.01 1.91
CA ARG A 104 7.39 13.44 3.04
C ARG A 104 7.76 14.55 4.02
N HIS A 105 7.47 14.32 5.28
CA HIS A 105 7.89 15.17 6.39
C HIS A 105 8.80 14.37 7.32
N SER A 106 9.67 15.08 8.04
CA SER A 106 10.48 14.54 9.12
C SER A 106 10.08 15.20 10.44
N LYS A 107 9.99 14.41 11.49
CA LYS A 107 9.83 14.89 12.86
C LYS A 107 10.89 14.24 13.73
N GLU A 108 11.63 15.05 14.47
CA GLU A 108 12.54 14.54 15.49
C GLU A 108 11.77 14.30 16.79
N ASN A 109 12.00 13.15 17.41
CA ASN A 109 11.49 12.83 18.74
C ASN A 109 12.53 11.98 19.48
N ASN A 110 12.99 12.43 20.65
CA ASN A 110 14.03 11.78 21.46
C ASN A 110 15.30 11.41 20.65
N GLY A 111 15.80 12.34 19.82
CA GLY A 111 16.99 12.14 18.99
C GLY A 111 16.80 11.17 17.82
N LYS A 112 15.57 10.68 17.57
CA LYS A 112 15.23 9.84 16.43
C LYS A 112 14.40 10.62 15.42
N ASN A 113 14.80 10.54 14.15
CA ASN A 113 14.04 11.10 13.04
C ASN A 113 12.98 10.11 12.57
N TYR A 114 11.73 10.55 12.61
CA TYR A 114 10.56 9.83 12.10
C TYR A 114 10.12 10.48 10.81
N PHE A 115 9.84 9.67 9.80
CA PHE A 115 9.29 10.15 8.54
C PHE A 115 7.84 9.74 8.42
N PHE A 116 7.01 10.65 7.91
CA PHE A 116 5.60 10.40 7.61
C PHE A 116 5.21 11.16 6.36
N TYR A 117 4.14 10.73 5.71
CA TYR A 117 3.61 11.38 4.52
C TYR A 117 2.35 12.17 4.85
N THR A 118 2.10 13.23 4.09
CA THR A 118 0.81 13.92 4.07
C THR A 118 0.35 14.14 2.64
N LEU A 119 -0.92 13.85 2.34
CA LEU A 119 -1.54 14.25 1.09
C LEU A 119 -1.59 15.79 0.99
N ASN A 120 -1.12 16.32 -0.14
CA ASN A 120 -1.25 17.73 -0.49
C ASN A 120 -2.67 18.08 -0.97
N ASP A 121 -3.61 18.08 -0.03
CA ASP A 121 -5.02 18.43 -0.24
C ASP A 121 -5.28 19.95 -0.32
N LYS A 122 -4.23 20.77 -0.31
CA LYS A 122 -4.32 22.20 -0.63
C LYS A 122 -4.36 22.46 -2.15
N SER A 123 -3.87 21.51 -2.93
CA SER A 123 -3.98 21.54 -4.39
C SER A 123 -5.37 21.11 -4.85
N GLU A 124 -5.86 21.66 -5.96
CA GLU A 124 -7.15 21.27 -6.53
C GLU A 124 -7.21 19.77 -6.84
N ALA A 125 -6.17 19.23 -7.48
CA ALA A 125 -6.06 17.79 -7.76
C ALA A 125 -6.05 16.94 -6.49
N GLY A 126 -5.33 17.35 -5.44
CA GLY A 126 -5.29 16.61 -4.17
C GLY A 126 -6.61 16.63 -3.42
N LYS A 127 -7.32 17.78 -3.45
CA LYS A 127 -8.66 17.92 -2.87
C LYS A 127 -9.68 17.06 -3.63
N ALA A 128 -9.74 17.20 -4.96
CA ALA A 128 -10.64 16.43 -5.81
C ALA A 128 -10.36 14.92 -5.72
N PHE A 129 -9.09 14.53 -5.62
CA PHE A 129 -8.73 13.13 -5.38
C PHE A 129 -9.32 12.60 -4.07
N LEU A 130 -9.16 13.33 -2.96
CA LEU A 130 -9.64 12.92 -1.64
C LEU A 130 -11.18 12.86 -1.56
N GLU A 131 -11.87 13.84 -2.13
CA GLU A 131 -13.33 13.94 -2.08
C GLU A 131 -14.05 12.86 -2.88
N ASN A 132 -13.39 12.29 -3.88
CA ASN A 132 -14.00 11.30 -4.77
C ASN A 132 -13.69 9.84 -4.38
N LEU A 133 -12.96 9.56 -3.30
CA LEU A 133 -12.62 8.17 -2.94
C LEU A 133 -13.85 7.38 -2.47
N SER A 134 -14.09 6.22 -3.08
CA SER A 134 -15.15 5.30 -2.66
C SER A 134 -14.71 4.36 -1.54
N THR A 135 -15.66 4.04 -0.67
CA THR A 135 -15.54 3.05 0.40
C THR A 135 -16.51 1.90 0.17
N THR A 136 -16.17 0.72 0.65
CA THR A 136 -17.10 -0.41 0.78
C THR A 136 -17.32 -0.67 2.24
N GLU A 137 -18.58 -0.84 2.65
CA GLU A 137 -18.97 -1.13 4.03
C GLU A 137 -19.66 -2.49 4.11
N TRP A 138 -19.40 -3.23 5.20
CA TRP A 138 -20.09 -4.48 5.51
C TRP A 138 -20.17 -4.67 7.03
N GLN A 139 -20.98 -5.64 7.46
CA GLN A 139 -21.04 -6.05 8.86
C GLN A 139 -20.41 -7.43 9.03
N ASP A 140 -19.55 -7.56 10.04
CA ASP A 140 -19.03 -8.85 10.49
C ASP A 140 -20.14 -9.65 11.20
N LYS A 141 -19.89 -10.95 11.44
CA LYS A 141 -20.86 -11.86 12.09
C LYS A 141 -21.24 -11.45 13.51
N ASP A 142 -20.40 -10.68 14.17
CA ASP A 142 -20.61 -10.11 15.51
C ASP A 142 -21.36 -8.77 15.48
N GLY A 143 -21.76 -8.30 14.29
CA GLY A 143 -22.46 -7.02 14.09
C GLY A 143 -21.53 -5.81 13.98
N ALA A 144 -20.20 -6.00 14.07
CA ALA A 144 -19.25 -4.90 13.91
C ALA A 144 -19.24 -4.39 12.46
N SER A 145 -19.44 -3.08 12.28
CA SER A 145 -19.36 -2.46 10.96
C SER A 145 -17.89 -2.27 10.56
N ARG A 146 -17.57 -2.68 9.34
CA ARG A 146 -16.26 -2.58 8.73
C ARG A 146 -16.34 -1.78 7.45
N SER A 147 -15.27 -1.05 7.15
CA SER A 147 -15.16 -0.30 5.92
C SER A 147 -13.74 -0.37 5.36
N ASN A 148 -13.66 -0.40 4.03
CA ASN A 148 -12.41 -0.41 3.29
C ASN A 148 -12.42 0.71 2.25
N LEU A 149 -11.25 1.27 1.95
CA LEU A 149 -11.06 1.99 0.71
C LEU A 149 -10.99 1.02 -0.46
N GLU A 150 -11.67 1.37 -1.56
CA GLU A 150 -11.58 0.63 -2.81
C GLU A 150 -10.33 1.09 -3.60
N ALA A 151 -9.16 0.73 -3.07
CA ALA A 151 -7.86 1.01 -3.66
C ALA A 151 -7.07 -0.28 -3.88
N ARG A 152 -6.28 -0.31 -4.95
CA ARG A 152 -5.46 -1.46 -5.33
C ARG A 152 -4.12 -1.00 -5.88
N VAL A 153 -3.04 -1.65 -5.44
CA VAL A 153 -1.67 -1.37 -5.91
C VAL A 153 -1.15 -2.58 -6.69
N VAL A 154 -0.59 -2.33 -7.87
CA VAL A 154 -0.04 -3.36 -8.76
C VAL A 154 1.41 -3.06 -9.08
N LEU A 155 2.26 -4.06 -8.93
CA LEU A 155 3.64 -4.06 -9.39
C LEU A 155 3.71 -4.75 -10.76
N HIS A 156 4.07 -4.00 -11.79
CA HIS A 156 4.23 -4.51 -13.16
C HIS A 156 5.60 -5.15 -13.33
N ASN A 157 5.69 -6.44 -12.99
CA ASN A 157 6.89 -7.25 -13.15
C ASN A 157 6.51 -8.62 -13.74
N PRO A 158 6.73 -8.85 -15.05
CA PRO A 158 6.39 -10.11 -15.71
C PRO A 158 7.09 -11.34 -15.12
N GLU A 159 8.35 -11.18 -14.69
CA GLU A 159 9.14 -12.27 -14.10
C GLU A 159 8.56 -12.68 -12.74
N LEU A 160 8.22 -11.70 -11.89
CA LEU A 160 7.55 -11.93 -10.62
C LEU A 160 6.21 -12.65 -10.83
N VAL A 161 5.42 -12.22 -11.81
CA VAL A 161 4.15 -12.87 -12.16
C VAL A 161 4.37 -14.32 -12.59
N LYS A 162 5.38 -14.58 -13.42
CA LYS A 162 5.74 -15.92 -13.85
C LYS A 162 6.12 -16.82 -12.67
N GLN A 163 7.04 -16.38 -11.81
CA GLN A 163 7.47 -17.19 -10.67
C GLN A 163 6.35 -17.45 -9.65
N LEU A 164 5.46 -16.48 -9.42
CA LEU A 164 4.29 -16.68 -8.56
C LEU A 164 3.32 -17.70 -9.15
N LYS A 165 3.13 -17.72 -10.47
CA LYS A 165 2.30 -18.73 -11.16
C LYS A 165 2.93 -20.12 -11.05
N GLU A 166 4.23 -20.23 -11.28
CA GLU A 166 4.97 -21.49 -11.22
C GLU A 166 4.98 -22.08 -9.79
N LYS A 167 5.04 -21.23 -8.76
CA LYS A 167 4.95 -21.67 -7.35
C LYS A 167 3.56 -22.23 -7.00
N GLY A 168 2.51 -21.76 -7.66
CA GLY A 168 1.15 -22.28 -7.52
C GLY A 168 0.29 -21.57 -6.47
N GLU A 169 -0.75 -22.26 -6.00
CA GLU A 169 -1.70 -21.69 -5.05
C GLU A 169 -1.03 -21.29 -3.73
N ASN A 170 -1.54 -20.24 -3.09
CA ASN A 170 -1.00 -19.66 -1.86
C ASN A 170 0.44 -19.11 -1.94
N ALA A 171 0.99 -18.98 -3.15
CA ALA A 171 2.26 -18.28 -3.36
C ALA A 171 2.14 -16.79 -3.03
N LEU A 172 3.21 -16.27 -2.43
CA LEU A 172 3.43 -14.84 -2.24
C LEU A 172 4.91 -14.52 -2.47
N ALA A 173 5.18 -13.26 -2.77
CA ALA A 173 6.52 -12.72 -2.84
C ALA A 173 6.73 -11.72 -1.72
N VAL A 174 7.89 -11.82 -1.06
CA VAL A 174 8.39 -10.77 -0.18
C VAL A 174 9.38 -9.94 -0.99
N VAL A 175 9.01 -8.70 -1.28
CA VAL A 175 9.82 -7.75 -2.06
C VAL A 175 10.57 -6.83 -1.09
N SER A 176 11.88 -6.73 -1.26
CA SER A 176 12.77 -5.86 -0.47
C SER A 176 13.53 -4.92 -1.40
N LYS A 177 14.51 -4.15 -0.90
CA LYS A 177 15.29 -3.24 -1.73
C LYS A 177 16.20 -4.00 -2.71
N ASP A 178 16.77 -5.11 -2.27
CA ASP A 178 17.87 -5.77 -2.99
C ASP A 178 17.38 -6.99 -3.80
N ASN A 179 16.27 -7.61 -3.40
CA ASN A 179 15.69 -8.76 -4.08
C ASN A 179 14.19 -8.94 -3.76
N PHE A 180 13.57 -9.90 -4.45
CA PHE A 180 12.31 -10.50 -4.00
C PHE A 180 12.48 -12.01 -3.81
N ARG A 181 11.77 -12.58 -2.84
CA ARG A 181 11.75 -14.03 -2.56
C ARG A 181 10.34 -14.57 -2.68
N ILE A 182 10.17 -15.63 -3.47
CA ILE A 182 8.91 -16.38 -3.57
C ILE A 182 8.83 -17.40 -2.43
N THR A 183 7.67 -17.47 -1.79
CA THR A 183 7.37 -18.37 -0.67
C THR A 183 5.87 -18.69 -0.66
N THR A 184 5.41 -19.55 0.24
CA THR A 184 3.98 -19.76 0.46
C THR A 184 3.49 -18.94 1.66
N LYS A 185 2.17 -18.73 1.76
CA LYS A 185 1.55 -18.15 2.96
C LYS A 185 1.97 -18.90 4.23
N GLU A 186 1.89 -20.22 4.23
CA GLU A 186 2.24 -21.05 5.40
C GLU A 186 3.70 -20.89 5.83
N GLU A 187 4.64 -20.93 4.87
CA GLU A 187 6.06 -20.70 5.14
C GLU A 187 6.31 -19.30 5.69
N HIS A 188 5.63 -18.29 5.14
CA HIS A 188 5.78 -16.90 5.57
C HIS A 188 5.26 -16.67 6.99
N PHE A 189 4.10 -17.24 7.36
CA PHE A 189 3.53 -17.08 8.69
C PHE A 189 4.29 -17.89 9.75
N LYS A 190 4.69 -19.14 9.46
CA LYS A 190 5.56 -19.92 10.37
C LYS A 190 6.92 -19.24 10.63
N ALA A 191 7.48 -18.58 9.61
CA ALA A 191 8.71 -17.81 9.76
C ALA A 191 8.52 -16.54 10.62
N LYS A 192 7.33 -15.92 10.60
CA LYS A 192 7.02 -14.78 11.48
C LYS A 192 6.90 -15.19 12.94
N ASP A 193 6.23 -16.30 13.21
CA ASP A 193 6.01 -16.79 14.58
C ASP A 193 7.35 -17.15 15.26
N SER A 194 8.20 -17.91 14.57
CA SER A 194 9.56 -18.23 15.05
C SER A 194 10.48 -17.01 15.19
N THR A 195 10.25 -15.93 14.45
CA THR A 195 11.01 -14.67 14.58
C THR A 195 10.48 -13.80 15.72
N GLN A 196 9.19 -13.91 16.08
CA GLN A 196 8.62 -13.24 17.25
C GLN A 196 9.05 -13.94 18.55
N GLU A 197 9.08 -15.27 18.59
CA GLU A 197 9.57 -16.04 19.74
C GLU A 197 11.03 -15.69 20.07
N LYS A 198 11.92 -15.65 19.06
CA LYS A 198 13.33 -15.26 19.25
C LYS A 198 13.53 -13.81 19.72
N LYS A 199 12.59 -12.91 19.43
CA LYS A 199 12.63 -11.52 19.92
C LYS A 199 12.11 -11.37 21.36
N GLN A 200 11.22 -12.27 21.79
CA GLN A 200 10.76 -12.33 23.19
C GLN A 200 11.84 -12.92 24.10
N GLU A 201 12.52 -14.00 23.68
CA GLU A 201 13.60 -14.61 24.48
C GLU A 201 14.80 -13.65 24.66
N ALA A 202 15.19 -12.93 23.61
CA ALA A 202 16.29 -11.96 23.69
C ALA A 202 16.00 -10.72 24.57
N HIS A 203 14.75 -10.52 25.00
CA HIS A 203 14.34 -9.42 25.88
C HIS A 203 14.17 -9.83 27.35
N LEU A 204 14.19 -11.14 27.65
CA LEU A 204 14.15 -11.70 29.00
C LEU A 204 15.55 -11.96 29.60
N ASP A 205 16.59 -11.95 28.77
CA ASP A 205 18.00 -12.11 29.17
C ASP A 205 18.76 -10.76 29.29
N ARG A 206 18.09 -9.67 29.69
CA ARG A 206 18.73 -8.37 29.97
C ARG A 206 18.30 -7.76 31.28
#